data_AF-A0A0C2YLW3-F1
#
_entry.id   AF-A0A0C2YLW3-F1
#
_cell.length_a   1.000
_cell.length_b   1.000
_cell.length_c   1.000
_cell.angle_alpha   90.00
_cell.angle_beta   90.00
_cell.angle_gamma   90.00
#
_symmetry.space_group_name_H-M   'P 1'
#
loop_
_entity.id
_entity.type
_entity.pdbx_description
1 polymer ?
#
loop_
_entity_poly.entity_id
_entity_poly.type
_entity_poly.pdbx_seq_one_letter_code
_entity_poly.pdbx_strand_id
1 'polypeptide(L)'
;MAQSPVSFVITMAWLSNSISDSSSKRAVAIAFVNSFSCLGDIGGSYLWIASWGPSYSKSYVICILAAVITTTMLWVYRSHLVRLNKAARIPL
;
A
#
# COMPACT_ATOMS: atom_id res chain seq x y z
N MET A 1 -14.28 5.38 -1.77
CA MET A 1 -13.59 5.09 -0.49
C MET A 1 -14.01 3.76 0.14
N ALA A 2 -15.14 3.16 -0.22
CA ALA A 2 -15.61 1.88 0.36
C ALA A 2 -14.67 0.66 0.17
N GLN A 3 -13.74 0.70 -0.78
CA GLN A 3 -12.83 -0.42 -1.07
C GLN A 3 -11.48 -0.34 -0.31
N SER A 4 -11.15 0.79 0.33
CA SER A 4 -9.86 0.93 1.04
C SER A 4 -9.61 -0.11 2.14
N PRO A 5 -10.59 -0.55 2.97
CA PRO A 5 -10.32 -1.58 3.98
C PRO A 5 -9.97 -2.94 3.36
N VAL A 6 -10.55 -3.28 2.21
CA VAL A 6 -10.27 -4.53 1.51
C VAL A 6 -8.82 -4.55 1.02
N SER A 7 -8.37 -3.44 0.42
CA SER A 7 -6.99 -3.30 -0.05
C SER A 7 -5.97 -3.42 1.09
N PHE A 8 -6.28 -2.87 2.28
CA PHE A 8 -5.42 -2.99 3.46
C PHE A 8 -5.26 -4.44 3.93
N VAL A 9 -6.37 -5.18 4.07
CA VAL A 9 -6.35 -6.58 4.50
C VAL A 9 -5.58 -7.46 3.51
N ILE A 10 -5.80 -7.25 2.21
CA ILE A 10 -5.06 -7.96 1.17
C ILE A 10 -3.56 -7.67 1.34
N THR A 11 -3.16 -6.39 1.42
CA THR A 11 -1.74 -6.01 1.52
C THR A 11 -1.06 -6.63 2.75
N MET A 12 -1.75 -6.68 3.90
CA MET A 12 -1.29 -7.37 5.10
C MET A 12 -1.08 -8.88 4.90
N ALA A 13 -1.98 -9.54 4.14
CA ALA A 13 -1.83 -10.95 3.80
C ALA A 13 -0.62 -11.18 2.88
N TRP A 14 -0.41 -10.36 1.86
CA TRP A 14 0.77 -10.46 0.97
C TRP A 14 2.08 -10.23 1.73
N LEU A 15 2.11 -9.23 2.61
CA LEU A 15 3.25 -8.95 3.47
C LEU A 15 3.59 -10.15 4.37
N SER A 16 2.57 -10.75 4.98
CA SER A 16 2.73 -11.91 5.86
C SER A 16 3.26 -13.14 5.11
N ASN A 17 2.81 -13.36 3.88
CA ASN A 17 3.29 -14.46 3.02
C ASN A 17 4.71 -14.25 2.50
N SER A 18 5.16 -13.00 2.36
CA SER A 18 6.51 -12.68 1.85
C SER A 18 7.62 -12.89 2.87
N ILE A 19 7.28 -12.80 4.14
CA ILE A 19 8.22 -12.95 5.26
C ILE A 19 7.85 -14.24 5.99
N SER A 20 8.07 -15.38 5.35
CA SER A 20 7.78 -16.70 5.92
C SER A 20 8.75 -17.10 7.03
N ASP A 21 10.00 -16.64 6.96
CA ASP A 21 11.10 -17.26 7.71
C ASP A 21 11.45 -16.58 9.06
N SER A 22 11.06 -15.31 9.27
CA SER A 22 11.43 -14.57 10.50
C SER A 22 10.28 -13.77 11.12
N SER A 23 9.76 -14.29 12.25
CA SER A 23 8.67 -13.68 13.02
C SER A 23 8.94 -12.23 13.42
N SER A 24 10.18 -11.91 13.86
CA SER A 24 10.56 -10.54 14.22
C SER A 24 10.50 -9.57 13.04
N LYS A 25 10.99 -9.94 11.85
CA LYS A 25 10.92 -9.06 10.67
C LYS A 25 9.48 -8.84 10.22
N ARG A 26 8.65 -9.88 10.33
CA ARG A 26 7.23 -9.79 9.99
C ARG A 26 6.49 -8.84 10.94
N ALA A 27 6.74 -8.93 12.25
CA ALA A 27 6.12 -8.05 13.24
C ALA A 27 6.46 -6.57 12.98
N VAL A 28 7.74 -6.26 12.72
CA VAL A 28 8.18 -4.89 12.40
C VAL A 28 7.53 -4.38 11.11
N ALA A 29 7.45 -5.22 10.08
CA ALA A 29 6.81 -4.85 8.82
C ALA A 29 5.29 -4.58 9.02
N ILE A 30 4.60 -5.40 9.80
CA ILE A 30 3.17 -5.20 10.13
C ILE A 30 2.97 -3.91 10.93
N ALA A 31 3.82 -3.66 11.94
CA ALA A 31 3.76 -2.44 12.74
C ALA A 31 3.97 -1.19 11.88
N PHE A 32 4.95 -1.22 10.97
CA PHE A 32 5.22 -0.13 10.04
C PHE A 32 4.01 0.18 9.14
N VAL A 33 3.39 -0.84 8.54
CA VAL A 33 2.19 -0.66 7.70
C VAL A 33 1.02 -0.11 8.52
N ASN A 34 0.86 -0.54 9.78
CA ASN A 34 -0.14 0.02 10.68
C ASN A 34 0.09 1.51 10.98
N SER A 35 1.34 1.91 11.25
CA SER A 35 1.68 3.31 11.49
C SER A 35 1.39 4.20 10.28
N PHE A 36 1.64 3.71 9.06
CA PHE A 36 1.30 4.43 7.84
C PHE A 36 -0.21 4.59 7.64
N SER A 37 -1.02 3.61 8.03
CA SER A 37 -2.48 3.75 8.00
C SER A 37 -2.97 4.87 8.92
N CYS A 38 -2.43 4.98 10.14
CA CYS A 38 -2.77 6.08 11.04
C CYS A 38 -2.35 7.45 10.47
N LEU A 39 -1.18 7.51 9.81
CA LEU A 39 -0.73 8.73 9.15
C LEU A 39 -1.65 9.14 7.99
N GLY A 40 -2.14 8.16 7.22
CA GLY A 40 -3.11 8.39 6.15
C GLY A 40 -4.44 8.95 6.64
N ASP A 41 -4.91 8.49 7.81
CA ASP A 41 -6.16 8.96 8.41
C ASP A 41 -6.06 10.43 8.87
N ILE A 42 -4.93 10.77 9.50
CA ILE A 42 -4.63 12.16 9.91
C ILE A 42 -4.48 13.04 8.66
N GLY A 43 -3.68 12.60 7.69
CA GLY A 43 -3.39 13.36 6.47
C GLY A 43 -4.62 13.57 5.59
N GLY A 44 -5.52 12.59 5.52
CA GLY A 44 -6.77 12.66 4.77
C GLY A 44 -7.65 13.83 5.19
N SER A 45 -7.69 14.12 6.49
CA SER A 45 -8.45 15.25 7.06
C SER A 45 -8.00 16.61 6.50
N TYR A 46 -6.70 16.77 6.24
CA TYR A 46 -6.13 18.03 5.74
C TYR A 46 -6.34 18.26 4.25
N LEU A 47 -6.70 17.23 3.49
CA LEU A 47 -6.94 17.32 2.04
C LEU A 47 -8.29 17.94 1.69
N TRP A 48 -9.20 18.06 2.65
CA TRP A 48 -10.57 18.54 2.47
C TRP A 48 -10.79 19.89 3.14
N ILE A 49 -10.08 20.91 2.68
CA ILE A 49 -10.23 22.29 3.17
C ILE A 49 -11.42 23.00 2.50
N ALA A 50 -12.26 23.66 3.31
CA ALA A 50 -13.45 24.39 2.86
C ALA A 50 -13.15 25.50 1.84
N SER A 51 -11.90 25.99 1.82
CA SER A 51 -11.43 26.98 0.85
C SER A 51 -11.39 26.47 -0.61
N TRP A 52 -11.51 25.17 -0.85
CA TRP A 52 -11.42 24.56 -2.19
C TRP A 52 -12.79 24.30 -2.85
N GLY A 53 -13.87 24.87 -2.31
CA GLY A 53 -15.21 24.73 -2.90
C GLY A 53 -15.37 25.45 -4.25
N PRO A 54 -16.32 25.01 -5.13
CA PRO A 54 -17.27 23.88 -4.99
C PRO A 54 -16.83 22.58 -5.69
N SER A 55 -15.75 22.59 -6.49
CA SER A 55 -15.39 21.44 -7.33
C SER A 55 -14.40 20.47 -6.66
N TYR A 56 -13.71 20.87 -5.58
CA TYR A 56 -12.72 20.05 -4.84
C TYR A 56 -11.75 19.26 -5.74
N SER A 57 -11.50 19.70 -6.98
CA SER A 57 -10.78 18.90 -7.99
C SER A 57 -9.34 18.63 -7.54
N LYS A 58 -8.73 19.55 -6.81
CA LYS A 58 -7.38 19.39 -6.26
C LYS A 58 -7.32 18.24 -5.23
N SER A 59 -8.33 18.07 -4.39
CA SER A 59 -8.41 16.95 -3.43
C SER A 59 -8.52 15.61 -4.18
N TYR A 60 -9.36 15.56 -5.22
CA TYR A 60 -9.49 14.38 -6.06
C TYR A 60 -8.20 14.04 -6.83
N VAL A 61 -7.48 15.04 -7.35
CA VAL A 61 -6.17 14.82 -7.99
C VAL A 61 -5.18 14.20 -7.00
N ILE A 62 -5.15 14.66 -5.74
CA ILE A 62 -4.28 14.09 -4.71
C ILE A 62 -4.66 12.63 -4.42
N CYS A 63 -5.96 12.31 -4.34
CA CYS A 63 -6.41 10.92 -4.20
C CYS A 63 -5.99 10.04 -5.39
N ILE A 64 -6.10 10.55 -6.62
CA ILE A 64 -5.67 9.83 -7.83
C ILE A 64 -4.16 9.60 -7.81
N LEU A 65 -3.37 10.61 -7.47
CA LEU A 65 -1.91 10.48 -7.36
C LEU A 65 -1.53 9.43 -6.31
N ALA A 66 -2.17 9.44 -5.14
CA ALA A 66 -1.95 8.43 -4.10
C ALA A 66 -2.30 7.01 -4.60
N ALA A 67 -3.40 6.86 -5.34
CA ALA A 67 -3.80 5.59 -5.94
C ALA A 67 -2.81 5.11 -7.01
N VAL A 68 -2.30 6.03 -7.84
CA VAL A 68 -1.28 5.72 -8.86
C VAL A 68 0.01 5.26 -8.19
N ILE A 69 0.51 5.99 -7.18
CA ILE A 69 1.72 5.62 -6.43
C ILE A 69 1.57 4.25 -5.77
N THR A 70 0.41 3.98 -5.16
CA THR A 70 0.13 2.68 -4.54
C THR A 70 0.14 1.56 -5.58
N THR A 71 -0.49 1.80 -6.73
CA THR A 71 -0.56 0.83 -7.84
C THR A 71 0.82 0.54 -8.43
N THR A 72 1.65 1.57 -8.63
CA THR A 72 3.02 1.38 -9.15
C THR A 72 3.89 0.61 -8.16
N MET A 73 3.80 0.90 -6.86
CA MET A 73 4.51 0.13 -5.83
C MET A 73 4.09 -1.34 -5.82
N LEU A 74 2.79 -1.63 -5.91
CA LEU A 74 2.30 -3.01 -5.97
C LEU A 74 2.79 -3.74 -7.22
N TRP A 75 2.87 -3.03 -8.35
CA TRP A 75 3.41 -3.57 -9.61
C TRP A 75 4.91 -3.89 -9.52
N VAL A 76 5.69 -3.02 -8.88
CA VAL A 76 7.13 -3.26 -8.61
C VAL A 76 7.30 -4.47 -7.70
N TYR A 77 6.52 -4.56 -6.63
CA TYR A 77 6.54 -5.69 -5.71
C TYR A 77 6.17 -7.02 -6.40
N ARG A 78 5.12 -7.03 -7.24
CA ARG A 78 4.79 -8.18 -8.08
C ARG A 78 5.96 -8.58 -8.98
N SER A 79 6.58 -7.61 -9.64
CA SER A 79 7.71 -7.85 -10.54
C SER A 79 8.92 -8.42 -9.80
N HIS A 80 9.17 -7.95 -8.58
CA HIS A 80 10.21 -8.48 -7.70
C HIS A 80 9.96 -9.96 -7.35
N LEU A 81 8.74 -10.32 -6.96
CA LEU A 81 8.37 -11.70 -6.66
C LEU A 81 8.48 -12.62 -7.89
N VAL A 82 8.06 -12.16 -9.06
CA VAL A 82 8.21 -12.92 -10.32
C VAL A 82 9.69 -13.20 -10.61
N ARG A 83 10.57 -12.22 -10.37
CA ARG A 83 12.01 -12.39 -10.55
C ARG A 83 12.59 -13.43 -9.58
N LEU A 84 12.19 -13.38 -8.31
CA LEU A 84 12.60 -14.37 -7.31
C LEU A 84 12.11 -15.78 -7.66
N ASN A 85 10.87 -15.91 -8.13
CA ASN A 85 10.30 -17.20 -8.54
C ASN A 85 11.03 -17.77 -9.77
N LYS A 86 11.40 -16.92 -10.74
CA LYS A 86 12.24 -17.34 -11.89
C LYS A 86 13.64 -17.80 -11.45
N ALA A 87 14.26 -17.10 -10.49
CA ALA A 87 15.57 -17.49 -9.97
C ALA A 87 15.55 -18.79 -9.15
N ALA A 88 14.44 -19.06 -8.45
CA ALA A 88 14.24 -20.30 -7.69
C ALA A 88 13.90 -21.51 -8.58
N ARG A 89 13.39 -21.30 -9.80
CA ARG A 89 13.25 -22.36 -10.82
C ARG A 89 14.61 -22.70 -11.41
N ILE A 90 15.36 -23.56 -10.71
CA ILE A 90 16.53 -24.26 -11.24
C ILE A 90 16.05 -25.21 -12.34
N PRO A 91 16.56 -25.13 -13.59
CA PRO A 91 16.28 -26.15 -14.60
C PRO A 91 16.96 -27.45 -14.17
N LEU A 92 16.17 -28.53 -14.06
CA LEU A 92 16.67 -29.90 -13.90
C LEU A 92 17.54 -30.29 -15.10
#